data_AF-A0A7S3CIF4-F1
#
_entry.id   AF-A0A7S3CIF4-F1
#
_cell.length_a   1.000
_cell.length_b   1.000
_cell.length_c   1.000
_cell.angle_alpha   90.00
_cell.angle_beta   90.00
_cell.angle_gamma   90.00
#
_symmetry.space_group_name_H-M   'P 1'
#
loop_
_entity.id
_entity.type
_entity.pdbx_description
1 polymer ?
#
loop_
_entity_poly.entity_id
_entity_poly.type
_entity_poly.pdbx_seq_one_letter_code
_entity_poly.pdbx_strand_id
1 'polypeptide(L)'
;IFYCRQASTLKMTNPALSPLEPSNFTMWVCGCIVLLFSLPMTFLNERKQAKIYYTISEAAKRVVSNVSPHAVDLHNNYSLVHCQGKTYTQREVVDENFGICLSQTLRIIRRVEMLQWVEIKREEFSSMGTRTWYEYRQEWRTHLVDHRQFDQQRGHENPSCMPCIGETFNCEEAYLGQYQ
;
A
#
# COMPACT_ATOMS: atom_id res chain seq x y z
N ILE A 1 -40.85 -9.39 -8.84
CA ILE A 1 -41.75 -8.27 -9.21
C ILE A 1 -40.91 -7.01 -9.08
N PHE A 2 -40.27 -6.58 -10.18
CA PHE A 2 -39.40 -5.40 -10.21
C PHE A 2 -40.24 -4.19 -10.63
N TYR A 3 -40.48 -3.26 -9.73
CA TYR A 3 -41.07 -1.97 -10.08
C TYR A 3 -39.96 -1.05 -10.59
N CYS A 4 -39.87 -0.91 -11.90
CA CYS A 4 -39.02 0.09 -12.55
C CYS A 4 -39.83 1.39 -12.67
N ARG A 5 -39.57 2.36 -11.79
CA ARG A 5 -40.23 3.67 -11.83
C ARG A 5 -39.39 4.59 -12.74
N GLN A 6 -39.89 4.86 -13.94
CA GLN A 6 -39.26 5.75 -14.91
C GLN A 6 -39.45 7.20 -14.43
N ALA A 7 -38.41 7.78 -13.84
CA ALA A 7 -38.37 9.21 -13.53
C ALA A 7 -37.84 9.96 -14.75
N SER A 8 -38.73 10.67 -15.45
CA SER A 8 -38.39 11.61 -16.51
C SER A 8 -37.87 12.91 -15.89
N THR A 9 -36.56 13.02 -15.69
CA THR A 9 -35.92 14.28 -15.28
C THR A 9 -35.44 15.06 -16.51
N LEU A 10 -36.04 16.23 -16.72
CA LEU A 10 -35.66 17.21 -17.73
C LEU A 10 -34.17 17.58 -17.57
N LYS A 11 -33.40 17.46 -18.65
CA LYS A 11 -32.01 17.93 -18.69
C LYS A 11 -32.02 19.47 -18.68
N MET A 12 -31.86 20.07 -17.50
CA MET A 12 -31.36 21.45 -17.41
C MET A 12 -29.84 21.39 -17.64
N THR A 13 -29.43 21.48 -18.90
CA THR A 13 -28.04 21.75 -19.26
C THR A 13 -27.71 23.18 -18.82
N ASN A 14 -26.97 23.33 -17.73
CA ASN A 14 -26.27 24.58 -17.42
C ASN A 14 -25.22 24.82 -18.53
N PRO A 15 -25.32 25.90 -19.32
CA PRO A 15 -24.44 26.12 -20.47
C PRO A 15 -23.04 26.65 -20.11
N ALA A 16 -22.62 26.60 -18.84
CA ALA A 16 -21.48 27.39 -18.36
C ALA A 16 -20.14 26.65 -18.27
N LEU A 17 -20.07 25.33 -18.52
CA LEU A 17 -18.81 24.57 -18.43
C LEU A 17 -18.71 23.55 -19.56
N SER A 18 -18.39 24.02 -20.77
CA SER A 18 -17.83 23.15 -21.81
C SER A 18 -16.38 22.82 -21.46
N PRO A 19 -15.89 21.57 -21.64
CA PRO A 19 -14.47 21.29 -21.52
C PRO A 19 -13.71 22.17 -22.52
N LEU A 20 -12.73 22.94 -22.03
CA LEU A 20 -11.85 23.75 -22.87
C LEU A 20 -11.01 22.80 -23.74
N GLU A 21 -11.39 22.65 -25.01
CA GLU A 21 -10.56 21.99 -26.02
C GLU A 21 -9.25 22.79 -26.16
N PRO A 22 -8.09 22.21 -25.81
CA PRO A 22 -6.82 22.93 -25.85
C PRO A 22 -6.48 23.29 -27.29
N SER A 23 -6.07 24.54 -27.53
CA SER A 23 -5.63 24.96 -28.86
C SER A 23 -4.40 24.16 -29.31
N ASN A 24 -4.25 23.95 -30.63
CA ASN A 24 -3.08 23.28 -31.22
C ASN A 24 -1.74 23.89 -30.73
N PHE A 25 -1.72 25.20 -30.51
CA PHE A 25 -0.57 25.91 -29.97
C PHE A 25 -0.28 25.51 -28.52
N THR A 26 -1.31 25.43 -27.67
CA THR A 26 -1.19 24.98 -26.28
C THR A 26 -0.64 23.55 -26.20
N MET A 27 -1.10 22.65 -27.07
CA MET A 27 -0.58 21.28 -27.15
C MET A 27 0.90 21.24 -27.55
N TRP A 28 1.29 22.05 -28.53
CA TRP A 28 2.69 22.14 -28.98
C TRP A 28 3.62 22.63 -27.86
N VAL A 29 3.24 23.70 -27.16
CA VAL A 29 4.03 24.23 -26.03
C VAL A 29 4.15 23.21 -24.90
N CYS A 30 3.05 22.53 -24.55
CA CYS A 30 3.07 21.47 -23.53
C CYS A 30 4.00 20.32 -23.93
N GLY A 31 3.96 19.89 -25.21
CA GLY A 31 4.87 18.88 -25.74
C GLY A 31 6.34 19.28 -25.63
N CYS A 32 6.68 20.53 -25.98
CA CYS A 32 8.05 21.05 -25.81
C CYS A 32 8.49 21.04 -24.34
N ILE A 33 7.62 21.43 -23.41
CA ILE A 33 7.90 21.40 -21.97
C ILE A 33 8.17 19.95 -21.51
N VAL A 34 7.29 19.01 -21.84
CA VAL A 34 7.46 17.59 -21.46
C VAL A 34 8.76 17.02 -22.04
N LEU A 35 9.12 17.36 -23.28
CA LEU A 35 10.36 16.90 -23.88
C LEU A 35 11.59 17.47 -23.16
N LEU A 36 11.58 18.77 -22.85
CA LEU A 36 12.67 19.43 -22.13
C LEU A 36 12.90 18.85 -20.72
N PHE A 37 11.83 18.45 -20.03
CA PHE A 37 11.95 17.87 -18.67
C PHE A 37 12.16 16.36 -18.66
N SER A 38 11.62 15.61 -19.62
CA SER A 38 11.69 14.14 -19.63
C SER A 38 13.13 13.62 -19.80
N LEU A 39 13.93 14.24 -20.67
CA LEU A 39 15.31 13.81 -20.92
C LEU A 39 16.22 13.97 -19.68
N PRO A 40 16.31 15.15 -19.02
CA PRO A 40 17.08 15.28 -17.78
C PRO A 40 16.56 14.37 -16.66
N MET A 41 15.24 14.26 -16.50
CA MET A 41 14.65 13.42 -15.46
C MET A 41 15.03 11.95 -15.64
N THR A 42 14.96 11.45 -16.87
CA THR A 42 15.34 10.07 -17.21
C THR A 42 16.83 9.85 -17.00
N PHE A 43 17.67 10.79 -17.45
CA PHE A 43 19.12 10.71 -17.27
C PHE A 43 19.54 10.71 -15.80
N LEU A 44 18.92 11.55 -14.95
CA LEU A 44 19.19 11.56 -13.51
C LEU A 44 18.76 10.25 -12.85
N ASN A 45 17.61 9.70 -13.27
CA ASN A 45 17.15 8.40 -12.79
C ASN A 45 18.12 7.26 -13.18
N GLU A 46 18.54 7.21 -14.44
CA GLU A 46 19.52 6.22 -14.93
C GLU A 46 20.86 6.36 -14.22
N ARG A 47 21.37 7.58 -14.03
CA ARG A 47 22.62 7.81 -13.30
C ARG A 47 22.55 7.32 -11.86
N LYS A 48 21.42 7.55 -11.18
CA LYS A 48 21.19 7.03 -9.82
C LYS A 48 21.23 5.51 -9.82
N GLN A 49 20.52 4.87 -10.75
CA GLN A 49 20.48 3.41 -10.86
C GLN A 49 21.86 2.82 -11.18
N ALA A 50 22.59 3.39 -12.13
CA ALA A 50 23.93 2.95 -12.51
C ALA A 50 24.91 3.06 -11.32
N LYS A 51 24.84 4.15 -10.55
CA LYS A 51 25.68 4.33 -9.35
C LYS A 51 25.34 3.29 -8.29
N ILE A 52 24.05 3.05 -8.02
CA ILE A 52 23.61 2.04 -7.05
C ILE A 52 24.09 0.65 -7.48
N TYR A 53 23.91 0.29 -8.74
CA TYR A 53 24.36 -0.99 -9.28
C TYR A 53 25.88 -1.17 -9.13
N TYR A 54 26.66 -0.15 -9.52
CA TYR A 54 28.11 -0.17 -9.35
C TYR A 54 28.50 -0.33 -7.87
N THR A 55 27.92 0.47 -6.97
CA THR A 55 28.21 0.41 -5.53
C THR A 55 27.84 -0.94 -4.93
N ILE A 56 26.69 -1.52 -5.27
CA ILE A 56 26.30 -2.87 -4.80
C ILE A 56 27.25 -3.93 -5.37
N SER A 57 27.65 -3.82 -6.64
CA SER A 57 28.58 -4.78 -7.26
C SER A 57 29.98 -4.73 -6.65
N GLU A 58 30.47 -3.53 -6.32
CA GLU A 58 31.74 -3.33 -5.64
C GLU A 58 31.66 -3.84 -4.20
N ALA A 59 30.58 -3.52 -3.50
CA ALA A 59 30.30 -4.03 -2.16
C ALA A 59 30.29 -5.57 -2.16
N ALA A 60 29.54 -6.20 -3.08
CA ALA A 60 29.45 -7.66 -3.21
C ALA A 60 30.82 -8.33 -3.46
N LYS A 61 31.72 -7.69 -4.21
CA LYS A 61 33.10 -8.18 -4.43
C LYS A 61 33.97 -8.11 -3.16
N ARG A 62 33.68 -7.17 -2.27
CA ARG A 62 34.39 -6.98 -0.99
C ARG A 62 33.75 -7.71 0.18
N VAL A 63 32.57 -8.32 -0.01
CA VAL A 63 31.88 -9.10 1.04
C VAL A 63 32.74 -10.29 1.44
N VAL A 64 33.03 -10.41 2.73
CA VAL A 64 33.51 -11.66 3.31
C VAL A 64 32.30 -12.58 3.49
N SER A 65 32.21 -13.60 2.64
CA SER A 65 31.11 -14.57 2.67
C SER A 65 31.36 -15.69 3.68
N ASN A 66 30.27 -16.28 4.16
CA ASN A 66 30.28 -17.49 4.98
C ASN A 66 30.97 -17.34 6.36
N VAL A 67 30.86 -16.15 6.96
CA VAL A 67 31.35 -15.91 8.32
C VAL A 67 30.41 -16.59 9.32
N SER A 68 30.99 -17.29 10.29
CA SER A 68 30.23 -17.94 11.36
C SER A 68 29.55 -16.88 12.23
N PRO A 69 28.22 -16.98 12.45
CA PRO A 69 27.51 -16.09 13.37
C PRO A 69 27.99 -16.20 14.83
N HIS A 70 28.63 -17.31 15.21
CA HIS A 70 28.93 -17.63 16.60
C HIS A 70 30.24 -17.03 17.12
N ALA A 71 31.06 -16.44 16.25
CA ALA A 71 32.31 -15.82 16.63
C ALA A 71 32.52 -14.53 15.83
N VAL A 72 32.65 -13.39 16.53
CA VAL A 72 33.06 -12.14 15.92
C VAL A 72 34.57 -12.14 15.73
N ASP A 73 35.02 -12.17 14.47
CA ASP A 73 36.44 -12.05 14.14
C ASP A 73 36.83 -10.57 14.09
N LEU A 74 37.72 -10.15 15.00
CA LEU A 74 38.25 -8.79 15.07
C LEU A 74 38.96 -8.36 13.77
N HIS A 75 39.46 -9.31 12.97
CA HIS A 75 40.08 -9.02 11.68
C HIS A 75 39.06 -8.51 10.63
N ASN A 76 37.78 -8.84 10.79
CA ASN A 76 36.72 -8.41 9.88
C ASN A 76 36.05 -7.09 10.30
N ASN A 77 36.58 -6.40 11.31
CA ASN A 77 36.10 -5.07 11.70
C ASN A 77 36.17 -4.09 10.51
N TYR A 78 35.11 -3.30 10.32
CA TYR A 78 34.92 -2.38 9.19
C TYR A 78 34.80 -3.03 7.81
N SER A 79 34.73 -4.36 7.72
CA SER A 79 34.48 -5.08 6.47
C SER A 79 33.00 -5.46 6.33
N LEU A 80 32.53 -5.57 5.09
CA LEU A 80 31.17 -6.04 4.82
C LEU A 80 31.14 -7.56 4.97
N VAL A 81 30.34 -8.07 5.90
CA VAL A 81 30.26 -9.50 6.21
C VAL A 81 28.88 -10.04 5.85
N HIS A 82 28.85 -11.22 5.22
CA HIS A 82 27.63 -11.97 5.01
C HIS A 82 27.65 -13.24 5.88
N CYS A 83 26.73 -13.30 6.84
CA CYS A 83 26.53 -14.45 7.71
C CYS A 83 25.09 -14.97 7.58
N GLN A 84 24.92 -16.28 7.77
CA GLN A 84 23.62 -16.93 7.75
C GLN A 84 23.54 -17.88 8.95
N GLY A 85 22.38 -17.94 9.58
CA GLY A 85 22.18 -18.78 10.76
C GLY A 85 20.77 -18.68 11.30
N LYS A 86 20.51 -19.43 12.38
CA LYS A 86 19.26 -19.36 13.12
C LYS A 86 19.26 -18.14 14.02
N THR A 87 18.23 -17.30 13.90
CA THR A 87 18.02 -16.19 14.82
C THR A 87 17.35 -16.67 16.10
N TYR A 88 17.63 -15.98 17.20
CA TYR A 88 16.94 -16.18 18.46
C TYR A 88 16.64 -14.83 19.11
N THR A 89 15.59 -14.79 19.93
CA THR A 89 15.21 -13.62 20.72
C THR A 89 15.37 -13.96 22.19
N GLN A 90 15.76 -12.99 23.01
CA GLN A 90 15.83 -13.16 24.46
C GLN A 90 14.48 -12.87 25.13
N ARG A 91 13.72 -11.93 24.57
CA ARG A 91 12.39 -11.56 25.05
C ARG A 91 11.30 -12.25 24.24
N GLU A 92 10.19 -12.47 24.90
CA GLU A 92 8.95 -12.97 24.29
C GLU A 92 8.24 -11.81 23.60
N VAL A 93 7.54 -12.13 22.50
CA VAL A 93 6.63 -11.18 21.86
C VAL A 93 5.24 -11.49 22.38
N VAL A 94 4.56 -10.47 22.90
CA VAL A 94 3.28 -10.60 23.59
C VAL A 94 2.21 -9.80 22.85
N ASP A 95 1.08 -10.45 22.57
CA ASP A 95 -0.18 -9.80 22.22
C ASP A 95 -1.09 -9.87 23.46
N GLU A 96 -1.11 -8.78 24.24
CA GLU A 96 -1.87 -8.69 25.50
C GLU A 96 -3.37 -8.82 25.29
N ASN A 97 -3.91 -8.37 24.15
CA ASN A 97 -5.35 -8.42 23.87
C ASN A 97 -5.87 -9.86 23.73
N PHE A 98 -5.01 -10.78 23.27
CA PHE A 98 -5.37 -12.19 23.06
C PHE A 98 -4.64 -13.15 24.00
N GLY A 99 -3.80 -12.62 24.91
CA GLY A 99 -3.01 -13.42 25.85
C GLY A 99 -2.00 -14.34 25.16
N ILE A 100 -1.53 -13.97 23.97
CA ILE A 100 -0.56 -14.77 23.20
C ILE A 100 0.84 -14.32 23.61
N CYS A 101 1.61 -15.23 24.21
CA CYS A 101 3.03 -15.02 24.51
C CYS A 101 3.84 -16.07 23.76
N LEU A 102 4.71 -15.63 22.84
CA LEU A 102 5.58 -16.53 22.08
C LEU A 102 7.05 -16.21 22.33
N SER A 103 7.78 -17.20 22.85
CA SER A 103 9.24 -17.20 22.92
C SER A 103 9.86 -17.45 21.54
N GLN A 104 11.11 -17.02 21.35
CA GLN A 104 11.89 -17.27 20.11
C GLN A 104 11.20 -16.79 18.82
N THR A 105 10.37 -15.74 18.90
CA THR A 105 9.57 -15.22 17.79
C THR A 105 10.02 -13.79 17.47
N LEU A 106 10.29 -13.51 16.19
CA LEU A 106 10.71 -12.18 15.75
C LEU A 106 9.54 -11.20 15.62
N ARG A 107 8.37 -11.71 15.21
CA ARG A 107 7.20 -10.89 14.92
C ARG A 107 5.93 -11.69 15.02
N ILE A 108 4.91 -11.10 15.64
CA ILE A 108 3.52 -11.56 15.59
C ILE A 108 2.73 -10.54 14.76
N ILE A 109 1.93 -11.02 13.80
CA ILE A 109 1.07 -10.17 12.98
C ILE A 109 -0.38 -10.60 13.23
N ARG A 110 -1.13 -9.76 13.93
CA ARG A 110 -2.57 -9.93 14.11
C ARG A 110 -3.29 -9.35 12.90
N ARG A 111 -3.93 -10.21 12.11
CA ARG A 111 -4.80 -9.82 10.99
C ARG A 111 -6.25 -9.93 11.44
N VAL A 112 -6.94 -8.80 11.46
CA VAL A 112 -8.37 -8.73 11.80
C VAL A 112 -9.12 -8.18 10.60
N GLU A 113 -10.25 -8.82 10.31
CA GLU A 113 -11.20 -8.36 9.31
C GLU A 113 -12.60 -8.40 9.94
N MET A 114 -13.45 -7.45 9.53
CA MET A 114 -14.86 -7.43 9.93
C MET A 114 -15.72 -7.45 8.67
N LEU A 115 -16.66 -8.40 8.62
CA LEU A 115 -17.67 -8.47 7.57
C LEU A 115 -18.59 -7.25 7.70
N GLN A 116 -18.57 -6.40 6.69
CA GLN A 116 -19.28 -5.12 6.68
C GLN A 116 -19.93 -4.91 5.33
N TRP A 117 -21.02 -4.15 5.30
CA TRP A 117 -21.57 -3.61 4.06
C TRP A 117 -20.58 -2.64 3.43
N VAL A 118 -20.44 -2.75 2.12
CA VAL A 118 -19.65 -1.84 1.27
C VAL A 118 -20.55 -1.39 0.13
N GLU A 119 -20.56 -0.08 -0.10
CA GLU A 119 -21.16 0.51 -1.30
C GLU A 119 -20.15 0.53 -2.44
N ILE A 120 -20.56 -0.02 -3.58
CA ILE A 120 -19.77 -0.04 -4.80
C ILE A 120 -20.48 0.83 -5.83
N LYS A 121 -19.87 1.97 -6.14
CA LYS A 121 -20.33 2.84 -7.22
C LYS A 121 -19.97 2.24 -8.58
N ARG A 122 -20.96 2.09 -9.44
CA ARG A 122 -20.80 1.66 -10.83
C ARG A 122 -21.20 2.82 -11.74
N GLU A 123 -20.36 3.09 -12.73
CA GLU A 123 -20.61 4.11 -13.74
C GLU A 123 -20.47 3.49 -15.12
N GLU A 124 -21.46 3.72 -15.98
CA GLU A 124 -21.45 3.33 -17.38
C GLU A 124 -21.54 4.58 -18.26
N PHE A 125 -20.52 4.78 -19.10
CA PHE A 125 -20.47 5.89 -20.05
C PHE A 125 -21.10 5.45 -21.37
N SER A 126 -22.12 6.18 -21.82
CA SER A 126 -22.78 5.96 -23.10
C SER A 126 -22.89 7.26 -23.89
N SER A 127 -23.10 7.17 -25.20
CA SER A 127 -23.33 8.32 -26.07
C SER A 127 -24.53 9.19 -25.67
N MET A 128 -25.47 8.63 -24.90
CA MET A 128 -26.66 9.33 -24.38
C MET A 128 -26.46 9.98 -22.99
N GLY A 129 -25.34 9.70 -22.32
CA GLY A 129 -24.99 10.20 -20.98
C GLY A 129 -24.38 9.12 -20.07
N THR A 130 -24.02 9.51 -18.84
CA THR A 130 -23.48 8.62 -17.81
C THR A 130 -24.60 8.04 -16.95
N ARG A 131 -24.63 6.71 -16.81
CA ARG A 131 -25.50 6.00 -15.86
C ARG A 131 -24.68 5.64 -14.62
N THR A 132 -25.13 6.06 -13.45
CA THR A 132 -24.52 5.71 -12.17
C THR A 132 -25.50 4.88 -11.35
N TRP A 133 -25.06 3.77 -10.77
CA TRP A 133 -25.83 3.00 -9.80
C TRP A 133 -24.92 2.48 -8.69
N TYR A 134 -25.53 2.15 -7.55
CA TYR A 134 -24.84 1.66 -6.38
C TYR A 134 -25.20 0.20 -6.13
N GLU A 135 -24.19 -0.62 -5.87
CA GLU A 135 -24.31 -2.01 -5.48
C GLU A 135 -23.85 -2.16 -4.03
N TYR A 136 -24.63 -2.88 -3.21
CA TYR A 136 -24.31 -3.12 -1.81
C TYR A 136 -24.01 -4.59 -1.61
N ARG A 137 -22.86 -4.89 -1.00
CA ARG A 137 -22.49 -6.27 -0.65
C ARG A 137 -21.69 -6.31 0.63
N GLN A 138 -21.74 -7.46 1.30
CA GLN A 138 -20.91 -7.70 2.47
C GLN A 138 -19.51 -8.17 2.04
N GLU A 139 -18.49 -7.49 2.56
CA GLU A 139 -17.09 -7.83 2.32
C GLU A 139 -16.30 -7.78 3.62
N TRP A 140 -15.29 -8.63 3.72
CA TRP A 140 -14.30 -8.58 4.80
C TRP A 140 -13.40 -7.37 4.59
N ARG A 141 -13.38 -6.45 5.56
CA ARG A 141 -12.54 -5.25 5.53
C ARG A 141 -11.68 -5.17 6.79
N THR A 142 -10.43 -4.78 6.62
CA THR A 142 -9.45 -4.57 7.70
C THR A 142 -9.65 -3.25 8.45
N HIS A 143 -10.53 -2.39 7.95
CA HIS A 143 -10.87 -1.08 8.51
C HIS A 143 -12.39 -0.91 8.56
N LEU A 144 -12.83 0.05 9.37
CA LEU A 144 -14.24 0.40 9.51
C LEU A 144 -14.74 1.11 8.24
N VAL A 145 -15.89 0.68 7.74
CA VAL A 145 -16.57 1.33 6.61
C VAL A 145 -17.71 2.20 7.15
N ASP A 146 -17.61 3.51 6.96
CA ASP A 146 -18.62 4.47 7.40
C ASP A 146 -19.87 4.39 6.53
N HIS A 147 -20.88 3.66 7.02
CA HIS A 147 -22.16 3.49 6.34
C HIS A 147 -22.96 4.80 6.21
N ARG A 148 -22.60 5.87 6.93
CA ARG A 148 -23.27 7.18 6.84
C ARG A 148 -23.04 7.85 5.48
N GLN A 149 -21.98 7.45 4.79
CA GLN A 149 -21.63 7.95 3.46
C GLN A 149 -22.35 7.20 2.34
N PHE A 150 -23.10 6.13 2.67
CA PHE A 150 -23.86 5.38 1.67
C PHE A 150 -25.06 6.20 1.15
N ASP A 151 -25.35 6.06 -0.13
CA ASP A 151 -26.52 6.60 -0.82
C ASP A 151 -27.81 6.02 -0.20
N GLN A 152 -27.79 4.73 0.14
CA GLN A 152 -28.87 4.03 0.84
C GLN A 152 -28.39 3.36 2.14
N GLN A 153 -28.51 4.10 3.23
CA GLN A 153 -28.11 3.67 4.57
C GLN A 153 -29.02 2.56 5.16
N ARG A 154 -30.33 2.71 4.99
CA ARG A 154 -31.32 1.82 5.62
C ARG A 154 -31.20 0.39 5.08
N GLY A 155 -30.86 -0.55 5.96
CA GLY A 155 -30.62 -1.96 5.62
C GLY A 155 -29.14 -2.31 5.37
N HIS A 156 -28.25 -1.33 5.35
CA HIS A 156 -26.80 -1.50 5.14
C HIS A 156 -25.99 -0.88 6.28
N GLU A 157 -26.49 -0.98 7.50
CA GLU A 157 -25.87 -0.39 8.69
C GLU A 157 -24.68 -1.24 9.14
N ASN A 158 -23.53 -0.59 9.30
CA ASN A 158 -22.32 -1.19 9.87
C ASN A 158 -22.19 -0.82 11.36
N PRO A 159 -21.49 -1.63 12.16
CA PRO A 159 -21.10 -1.26 13.52
C PRO A 159 -20.39 0.10 13.58
N SER A 160 -20.48 0.80 14.70
CA SER A 160 -19.82 2.11 14.88
C SER A 160 -18.32 2.01 15.17
N CYS A 161 -17.82 0.83 15.52
CA CYS A 161 -16.42 0.56 15.78
C CYS A 161 -16.08 -0.91 15.48
N MET A 162 -14.80 -1.18 15.25
CA MET A 162 -14.27 -2.55 15.23
C MET A 162 -13.87 -2.94 16.67
N PRO A 163 -14.29 -4.11 17.18
CA PRO A 163 -13.96 -4.54 18.54
C PRO A 163 -12.47 -4.88 18.72
N CYS A 164 -11.81 -5.29 17.63
CA CYS A 164 -10.38 -5.53 17.59
C CYS A 164 -9.80 -4.97 16.29
N ILE A 165 -8.52 -4.59 16.33
CA ILE A 165 -7.79 -4.03 15.20
C ILE A 165 -6.56 -4.88 14.89
N GLY A 166 -6.18 -4.91 13.61
CA GLY A 166 -4.93 -5.54 13.21
C GLY A 166 -3.73 -4.80 13.77
N GLU A 167 -2.73 -5.54 14.24
CA GLU A 167 -1.54 -4.97 14.89
C GLU A 167 -0.33 -5.86 14.62
N THR A 168 0.85 -5.26 14.65
CA THR A 168 2.12 -5.98 14.47
C THR A 168 2.98 -5.76 15.70
N PHE A 169 3.32 -6.88 16.36
CA PHE A 169 4.20 -6.90 17.52
C PHE A 169 5.56 -7.39 17.06
N ASN A 170 6.59 -6.56 17.21
CA ASN A 170 7.97 -6.91 16.87
C ASN A 170 8.72 -7.30 18.15
N CYS A 171 9.70 -8.19 18.03
CA CYS A 171 10.69 -8.36 19.08
C CYS A 171 11.54 -7.09 19.19
N GLU A 172 11.89 -6.71 20.42
CA GLU A 172 12.80 -5.58 20.65
C GLU A 172 14.21 -5.89 20.14
N GLU A 173 14.69 -7.11 20.38
CA GLU A 173 16.05 -7.54 20.09
C GLU A 173 16.04 -8.95 19.49
N ALA A 174 16.74 -9.10 18.38
CA ALA A 174 16.99 -10.37 17.72
C ALA A 174 18.50 -10.56 17.60
N TYR A 175 18.96 -11.78 17.78
CA TYR A 175 20.36 -12.13 17.71
C TYR A 175 20.57 -13.17 16.62
N LEU A 176 21.63 -12.99 15.85
CA LEU A 176 22.16 -13.96 14.90
C LEU A 176 23.53 -14.41 15.41
N GLY A 177 23.53 -15.40 16.31
CA GLY A 177 24.73 -15.80 17.04
C GLY A 177 25.19 -14.71 18.02
N GLN A 178 26.36 -14.12 17.77
CA GLN A 178 26.93 -13.00 18.54
C GLN A 178 26.61 -11.62 17.94
N TYR A 179 25.98 -11.58 16.77
CA TYR A 179 25.54 -10.35 16.12
C TYR A 179 24.11 -10.00 16.57
N GLN A 180 23.85 -8.71 16.81
CA GLN A 180 22.54 -8.14 17.14
C GLN A 180 21.99 -7.36 15.96
#